data_AF-A0A0N4UZJ1-F1
#
_entry.id   AF-A0A0N4UZJ1-F1
#
_cell.length_a   1.000
_cell.length_b   1.000
_cell.length_c   1.000
_cell.angle_alpha   90.00
_cell.angle_beta   90.00
_cell.angle_gamma   90.00
#
_symmetry.space_group_name_H-M   'P 1'
#
loop_
_entity.id
_entity.type
_entity.pdbx_description
1 polymer ?
#
loop_
_entity_poly.entity_id
_entity_poly.type
_entity_poly.pdbx_seq_one_letter_code
_entity_poly.pdbx_strand_id
1 'polypeptide(L)'
;MFEKCWYETAENKLIIWEGVCAFWHPLDKNVTLVKLGRSNEATFLSFGLWNRKITSEGYWMCAELCGCYADGTRFFYHSKSPTEAIHLLTEVSLRLGSELQDLTIRIDPDPFRRDNKQWIEDRLNVWQSLTSSFPLTDFKLVLDSNMPL
;
A
#
# COMPACT_ATOMS: atom_id res chain seq x y z
N MET A 1 -17.76 13.16 -9.06
CA MET A 1 -17.22 13.91 -7.91
C MET A 1 -16.93 12.92 -6.78
N PHE A 2 -15.82 12.16 -6.87
CA PHE A 2 -15.45 11.08 -5.91
C PHE A 2 -14.00 11.19 -5.40
N GLU A 3 -13.24 12.18 -5.86
CA GLU A 3 -11.78 12.25 -5.65
C GLU A 3 -11.37 12.82 -4.28
N LYS A 4 -12.25 13.61 -3.63
CA LYS A 4 -11.95 14.23 -2.32
C LYS A 4 -11.71 13.23 -1.18
N CYS A 5 -12.04 11.95 -1.37
CA CYS A 5 -11.87 10.90 -0.35
C CYS A 5 -10.69 9.98 -0.63
N TRP A 6 -9.83 10.29 -1.62
CA TRP A 6 -8.71 9.43 -1.99
C TRP A 6 -7.37 9.93 -1.47
N TYR A 7 -7.22 11.25 -1.43
CA TYR A 7 -5.99 11.89 -1.01
C TYR A 7 -6.26 13.30 -0.47
N GLU A 8 -5.27 13.86 0.19
CA GLU A 8 -5.13 15.29 0.41
C GLU A 8 -3.69 15.74 0.10
N THR A 9 -3.53 17.03 -0.20
CA THR A 9 -2.22 17.64 -0.38
C THR A 9 -1.98 18.65 0.74
N ALA A 10 -0.97 18.40 1.57
CA ALA A 10 -0.63 19.25 2.70
C ALA A 10 0.90 19.40 2.80
N GLU A 11 1.38 20.61 3.03
CA GLU A 11 2.79 20.90 3.39
C GLU A 11 3.85 20.12 2.59
N ASN A 12 3.75 20.13 1.26
CA ASN A 12 4.65 19.41 0.35
C ASN A 12 4.56 17.87 0.41
N LYS A 13 3.42 17.33 0.86
CA LYS A 13 3.14 15.90 0.89
C LYS A 13 1.84 15.60 0.15
N LEU A 14 1.84 14.47 -0.54
CA LEU A 14 0.62 13.82 -1.01
C LEU A 14 0.30 12.74 0.02
N ILE A 15 -0.80 12.93 0.73
CA ILE A 15 -1.29 11.99 1.74
C ILE A 15 -2.41 11.19 1.08
N ILE A 16 -2.20 9.89 0.89
CA ILE A 16 -3.23 8.98 0.37
C ILE A 16 -3.95 8.29 1.52
N TRP A 17 -5.28 8.23 1.42
CA TRP A 17 -6.11 7.62 2.44
C TRP A 17 -6.20 6.10 2.30
N GLU A 18 -6.62 5.46 3.38
CA GLU A 18 -6.86 4.03 3.46
C GLU A 18 -7.61 3.46 2.23
N GLY A 19 -7.11 2.33 1.73
CA GLY A 19 -7.65 1.65 0.56
C GLY A 19 -7.26 2.30 -0.78
N VAL A 20 -6.54 3.43 -0.77
CA VAL A 20 -5.96 4.03 -1.97
C VAL A 20 -4.48 3.72 -2.02
N CYS A 21 -4.02 3.25 -3.18
CA CYS A 21 -2.62 3.06 -3.49
C CYS A 21 -2.13 4.19 -4.42
N ALA A 22 -0.96 4.74 -4.16
CA ALA A 22 -0.27 5.62 -5.09
C ALA A 22 0.90 4.91 -5.75
N PHE A 23 1.03 5.06 -7.06
CA PHE A 23 2.18 4.64 -7.85
C PHE A 23 2.90 5.87 -8.37
N TRP A 24 4.18 6.00 -8.04
CA TRP A 24 5.05 7.04 -8.55
C TRP A 24 5.93 6.47 -9.67
N HIS A 25 5.76 7.04 -10.85
CA HIS A 25 6.44 6.65 -12.08
C HIS A 25 7.74 7.45 -12.22
N PRO A 26 8.92 6.83 -12.18
CA PRO A 26 10.19 7.56 -12.13
C PRO A 26 10.52 8.33 -13.41
N LEU A 27 10.08 7.82 -14.57
CA LEU A 27 10.46 8.38 -15.88
C LEU A 27 9.83 9.74 -16.14
N ASP A 28 8.55 9.90 -15.83
CA ASP A 28 7.79 11.11 -16.08
C ASP A 28 7.41 11.86 -14.79
N LYS A 29 7.75 11.29 -13.61
CA LYS A 29 7.43 11.82 -12.28
C LYS A 29 5.92 11.97 -12.06
N ASN A 30 5.10 11.22 -12.79
CA ASN A 30 3.66 11.21 -12.55
C ASN A 30 3.31 10.30 -11.38
N VAL A 31 2.19 10.63 -10.74
CA VAL A 31 1.53 9.76 -9.78
C VAL A 31 0.20 9.28 -10.34
N THR A 32 -0.03 7.98 -10.22
CA THR A 32 -1.34 7.37 -10.46
C THR A 32 -1.88 6.86 -9.14
N LEU A 33 -3.14 7.20 -8.84
CA LEU A 33 -3.85 6.68 -7.69
C LEU A 33 -4.76 5.53 -8.12
N VAL A 34 -4.87 4.51 -7.29
CA VAL A 34 -5.67 3.32 -7.55
C VAL A 34 -6.49 2.96 -6.33
N LYS A 35 -7.76 2.61 -6.54
CA LYS A 35 -8.65 2.10 -5.50
C LYS A 35 -9.50 0.98 -6.06
N LEU A 36 -9.74 -0.05 -5.25
CA LEU A 36 -10.71 -1.09 -5.58
C LEU A 36 -12.12 -0.60 -5.29
N GLY A 37 -13.01 -0.77 -6.27
CA GLY A 37 -14.44 -0.60 -6.13
C GLY A 37 -15.10 -1.78 -5.40
N ARG A 38 -16.42 -1.73 -5.25
CA ARG A 38 -17.17 -2.76 -4.50
C ARG A 38 -17.18 -4.13 -5.18
N SER A 39 -17.01 -4.18 -6.50
CA SER A 39 -16.88 -5.41 -7.29
C SER A 39 -15.42 -5.78 -7.58
N ASN A 40 -14.48 -5.24 -6.79
CA ASN A 40 -13.02 -5.43 -6.94
C ASN A 40 -12.45 -4.90 -8.28
N GLU A 41 -13.19 -4.04 -8.98
CA GLU A 41 -12.67 -3.31 -10.13
C GLU A 41 -11.67 -2.24 -9.69
N ALA A 42 -10.48 -2.24 -10.30
CA ALA A 42 -9.48 -1.22 -10.02
C ALA A 42 -9.82 0.06 -10.81
N THR A 43 -10.09 1.14 -10.08
CA THR A 43 -10.25 2.48 -10.66
C THR A 43 -8.91 3.20 -10.60
N PHE A 44 -8.43 3.70 -11.74
CA PHE A 44 -7.18 4.42 -11.87
C PHE A 44 -7.46 5.91 -12.09
N LEU A 45 -6.79 6.76 -11.31
CA LEU A 45 -6.85 8.21 -11.43
C LEU A 45 -5.44 8.75 -11.65
N SER A 46 -5.22 9.46 -12.76
CA SER A 46 -3.97 10.21 -12.94
C SER A 46 -4.00 11.43 -12.03
N PHE A 47 -3.14 11.46 -11.02
CA PHE A 47 -2.96 12.63 -10.16
C PHE A 47 -2.11 13.69 -10.86
N GLY A 48 -1.14 13.26 -11.67
CA GLY A 48 -0.24 14.14 -12.42
C GLY A 48 1.15 14.24 -11.78
N LEU A 49 1.89 15.27 -12.17
CA LEU A 49 3.29 15.43 -11.79
C LEU A 49 3.46 15.63 -10.28
N TRP A 50 4.30 14.81 -9.65
CA TRP A 50 4.66 14.93 -8.25
C TRP A 50 6.11 14.56 -8.00
N ASN A 51 6.84 15.46 -7.36
CA ASN A 51 8.26 15.31 -7.04
C ASN A 51 8.55 15.48 -5.55
N ARG A 52 7.52 15.38 -4.72
CA ARG A 52 7.61 15.57 -3.27
C ARG A 52 7.25 14.28 -2.54
N LYS A 53 7.18 14.32 -1.22
CA LYS A 53 6.91 13.14 -0.40
C LYS A 53 5.50 12.60 -0.69
N ILE A 54 5.38 11.28 -0.76
CA ILE A 54 4.10 10.57 -0.72
C ILE A 54 4.07 9.82 0.60
N THR A 55 2.95 9.94 1.32
CA THR A 55 2.68 9.18 2.53
C THR A 55 1.32 8.55 2.41
N SER A 56 1.15 7.39 3.01
CA SER A 56 -0.15 6.78 3.15
C SER A 56 -0.60 6.90 4.60
N GLU A 57 -1.87 7.18 4.84
CA GLU A 57 -2.45 7.20 6.16
C GLU A 57 -3.64 6.23 6.24
N GLY A 58 -3.65 5.46 7.31
CA GLY A 58 -4.69 4.48 7.64
C GLY A 58 -4.67 4.18 9.12
N TYR A 59 -5.70 3.48 9.59
CA TYR A 59 -5.77 3.06 11.00
C TYR A 59 -4.69 2.01 11.31
N TRP A 60 -4.27 1.91 12.58
CA TRP A 60 -3.30 0.90 13.06
C TRP A 60 -3.68 -0.56 12.74
N MET A 61 -4.95 -0.84 12.49
CA MET A 61 -5.45 -2.16 12.08
C MET A 61 -5.06 -2.52 10.64
N CYS A 62 -4.80 -1.52 9.79
CA CYS A 62 -4.30 -1.70 8.43
C CYS A 62 -2.80 -1.99 8.43
N ALA A 63 -2.32 -2.55 7.33
CA ALA A 63 -0.88 -2.63 7.07
C ALA A 63 -0.49 -1.54 6.06
N GLU A 64 0.64 -0.90 6.30
CA GLU A 64 1.27 -0.04 5.31
C GLU A 64 2.17 -0.89 4.41
N LEU A 65 1.95 -0.84 3.11
CA LEU A 65 2.73 -1.53 2.11
C LEU A 65 3.45 -0.49 1.24
N CYS A 66 4.73 -0.72 1.01
CA CYS A 66 5.49 0.01 0.00
C CYS A 66 6.53 -0.89 -0.65
N GLY A 67 7.03 -0.47 -1.81
CA GLY A 67 8.08 -1.18 -2.51
C GLY A 67 8.23 -0.69 -3.94
N CYS A 68 8.91 -1.46 -4.79
CA CYS A 68 9.08 -1.14 -6.19
C CYS A 68 8.90 -2.31 -7.16
N TYR A 69 8.57 -1.92 -8.38
CA TYR A 69 8.42 -2.79 -9.54
C TYR A 69 9.70 -2.78 -10.38
N ALA A 70 9.85 -3.75 -11.28
CA ALA A 70 11.04 -3.94 -12.10
C ALA A 70 11.40 -2.75 -13.01
N ASP A 71 10.40 -1.97 -13.42
CA ASP A 71 10.53 -0.72 -14.18
C ASP A 71 10.94 0.48 -13.29
N GLY A 72 11.12 0.27 -11.99
CA GLY A 72 11.46 1.29 -11.00
C GLY A 72 10.26 2.05 -10.44
N THR A 73 9.03 1.72 -10.87
CA THR A 73 7.80 2.30 -10.33
C THR A 73 7.69 1.98 -8.84
N ARG A 74 7.45 2.99 -8.01
CA ARG A 74 7.32 2.83 -6.55
C ARG A 74 5.88 2.94 -6.13
N PHE A 75 5.49 2.23 -5.08
CA PHE A 75 4.12 2.32 -4.57
C PHE A 75 4.05 2.57 -3.06
N PHE A 76 2.92 3.14 -2.65
CA PHE A 76 2.56 3.44 -1.27
C PHE A 76 1.10 3.07 -1.06
N TYR A 77 0.79 2.29 -0.04
CA TYR A 77 -0.56 1.77 0.15
C TYR A 77 -0.86 1.43 1.62
N HIS A 78 -2.03 1.83 2.11
CA HIS A 78 -2.59 1.26 3.35
C HIS A 78 -3.72 0.30 3.01
N SER A 79 -3.51 -0.97 3.35
CA SER A 79 -4.45 -2.04 3.04
C SER A 79 -5.08 -2.64 4.29
N LYS A 80 -6.37 -2.95 4.20
CA LYS A 80 -7.14 -3.56 5.30
C LYS A 80 -6.93 -5.06 5.39
N SER A 81 -6.55 -5.70 4.28
CA SER A 81 -6.40 -7.15 4.22
C SER A 81 -5.39 -7.59 3.16
N PRO A 82 -4.73 -8.74 3.35
CA PRO A 82 -3.91 -9.36 2.32
C PRO A 82 -4.61 -9.58 0.99
N THR A 83 -5.88 -9.99 1.03
CA THR A 83 -6.64 -10.28 -0.19
C THR A 83 -6.81 -9.03 -1.05
N GLU A 84 -7.16 -7.89 -0.44
CA GLU A 84 -7.24 -6.61 -1.16
C GLU A 84 -5.85 -6.18 -1.67
N ALA A 85 -4.79 -6.39 -0.90
CA ALA A 85 -3.44 -6.08 -1.32
C ALA A 85 -2.98 -6.91 -2.51
N ILE A 86 -3.19 -8.22 -2.47
CA ILE A 86 -2.84 -9.13 -3.56
C ILE A 86 -3.59 -8.71 -4.83
N HIS A 87 -4.90 -8.48 -4.72
CA HIS A 87 -5.72 -8.11 -5.86
C HIS A 87 -5.26 -6.77 -6.47
N LEU A 88 -5.11 -5.72 -5.66
CA LEU A 88 -4.69 -4.41 -6.15
C LEU A 88 -3.29 -4.45 -6.77
N LEU A 89 -2.32 -5.10 -6.13
CA LEU A 89 -0.95 -5.18 -6.64
C LEU A 89 -0.86 -6.00 -7.92
N THR A 90 -1.70 -7.03 -8.07
CA THR A 90 -1.82 -7.82 -9.30
C THR A 90 -2.38 -6.99 -10.46
N GLU A 91 -3.49 -6.28 -10.23
CA GLU A 91 -4.07 -5.38 -11.24
C GLU A 91 -3.06 -4.34 -11.71
N VAL A 92 -2.20 -3.86 -10.79
CA VAL A 92 -1.16 -2.91 -11.13
C VAL A 92 -0.02 -3.55 -11.91
N SER A 93 0.46 -4.73 -11.50
CA SER A 93 1.46 -5.47 -12.29
C SER A 93 1.00 -5.66 -13.73
N LEU A 94 -0.27 -6.03 -13.92
CA LEU A 94 -0.90 -6.18 -15.25
C LEU A 94 -0.95 -4.84 -16.00
N ARG A 95 -1.31 -3.75 -15.32
CA ARG A 95 -1.43 -2.42 -15.93
C ARG A 95 -0.09 -1.83 -16.36
N LEU A 96 0.96 -2.07 -15.56
CA LEU A 96 2.33 -1.62 -15.83
C LEU A 96 3.05 -2.54 -16.83
N GLY A 97 2.64 -3.80 -16.92
CA GLY A 97 3.44 -4.83 -17.62
C GLY A 97 4.79 -5.06 -16.92
N SER A 98 4.82 -4.90 -15.60
CA SER A 98 6.02 -4.91 -14.76
C SER A 98 5.76 -5.76 -13.52
N GLU A 99 6.77 -6.53 -13.10
CA GLU A 99 6.65 -7.42 -11.95
C GLU A 99 7.05 -6.69 -10.66
N LEU A 100 6.34 -6.99 -9.57
CA LEU A 100 6.68 -6.51 -8.24
C LEU A 100 7.99 -7.17 -7.78
N GLN A 101 9.00 -6.37 -7.44
CA GLN A 101 10.32 -6.89 -7.05
C GLN A 101 10.51 -6.88 -5.55
N ASP A 102 10.17 -5.78 -4.88
CA ASP A 102 10.30 -5.69 -3.42
C ASP A 102 9.00 -5.26 -2.76
N LEU A 103 8.83 -5.77 -1.53
CA LEU A 103 7.68 -5.47 -0.71
C LEU A 103 8.12 -5.31 0.74
N THR A 104 7.88 -4.12 1.28
CA THR A 104 7.92 -3.85 2.71
C THR A 104 6.49 -3.73 3.23
N ILE A 105 6.18 -4.50 4.26
CA ILE A 105 4.91 -4.43 4.99
C ILE A 105 5.22 -3.95 6.39
N ARG A 106 4.60 -2.85 6.81
CA ARG A 106 4.70 -2.28 8.15
C ARG A 106 3.38 -2.46 8.89
N ILE A 107 3.45 -3.03 10.09
CA ILE A 107 2.30 -3.46 10.88
C ILE A 107 2.50 -3.04 12.34
N ASP A 108 1.44 -2.56 12.98
CA ASP A 108 1.42 -2.29 14.42
C ASP A 108 1.21 -3.57 15.24
N PRO A 109 2.21 -4.06 16.01
CA PRO A 109 2.05 -5.21 16.88
C PRO A 109 1.54 -4.84 18.29
N ASP A 110 1.23 -3.57 18.58
CA ASP A 110 1.07 -3.04 19.94
C ASP A 110 0.00 -3.82 20.73
N PRO A 111 0.40 -4.61 21.75
CA PRO A 111 -0.52 -5.39 22.55
C PRO A 111 -1.43 -4.50 23.43
N PHE A 112 -1.06 -3.24 23.67
CA PHE A 112 -1.94 -2.32 24.41
C PHE A 112 -3.13 -1.84 23.56
N ARG A 113 -3.04 -1.92 22.24
CA ARG A 113 -4.18 -1.68 21.32
C ARG A 113 -5.06 -2.91 21.21
N ARG A 114 -4.48 -4.10 21.33
CA ARG A 114 -5.21 -5.37 21.35
C ARG A 114 -4.46 -6.41 22.17
N ASP A 115 -4.90 -6.64 23.40
CA ASP A 115 -4.28 -7.60 24.34
C ASP A 115 -4.67 -9.04 24.00
N ASN A 116 -4.23 -9.49 22.82
CA ASN A 116 -4.46 -10.82 22.31
C ASN A 116 -3.27 -11.26 21.46
N LYS A 117 -2.34 -11.97 22.10
CA LYS A 117 -1.13 -12.50 21.45
C LYS A 117 -1.43 -13.38 20.24
N GLN A 118 -2.43 -14.27 20.33
CA GLN A 118 -2.79 -15.15 19.22
C GLN A 118 -3.24 -14.34 18.00
N TRP A 119 -4.04 -13.29 18.22
CA TRP A 119 -4.47 -12.41 17.13
C TRP A 119 -3.29 -11.70 16.46
N ILE A 120 -2.30 -11.24 17.23
CA ILE A 120 -1.09 -10.61 16.69
C ILE A 120 -0.32 -11.62 15.83
N GLU A 121 -0.08 -12.83 16.35
CA GLU A 121 0.61 -13.91 15.62
C GLU A 121 -0.13 -14.28 14.32
N ASP A 122 -1.44 -14.45 14.38
CA ASP A 122 -2.28 -14.73 13.21
C ASP A 122 -2.18 -13.61 12.17
N ARG A 123 -2.25 -12.35 12.61
CA ARG A 123 -2.12 -11.18 11.71
C ARG A 123 -0.76 -11.16 11.03
N LEU A 124 0.33 -11.41 11.76
CA LEU A 124 1.68 -11.44 11.18
C LEU A 124 1.81 -12.56 10.14
N ASN A 125 1.34 -13.77 10.45
CA ASN A 125 1.36 -14.91 9.53
C ASN A 125 0.56 -14.63 8.26
N VAL A 126 -0.63 -14.02 8.42
CA VAL A 126 -1.54 -13.68 7.32
C VAL A 126 -0.90 -12.64 6.39
N TRP A 127 -0.21 -11.63 6.90
CA TRP A 127 0.52 -10.67 6.05
C TRP A 127 1.83 -11.21 5.48
N GLN A 128 2.52 -12.10 6.21
CA GLN A 128 3.70 -12.76 5.69
C GLN A 128 3.38 -13.66 4.48
N SER A 129 2.14 -14.17 4.40
CA SER A 129 1.71 -15.01 3.26
C SER A 129 1.77 -14.31 1.89
N LEU A 130 1.85 -12.97 1.84
CA LEU A 130 2.01 -12.23 0.58
C LEU A 130 3.29 -12.62 -0.18
N THR A 131 4.33 -13.09 0.51
CA THR A 131 5.57 -13.56 -0.16
C THR A 131 5.33 -14.72 -1.10
N SER A 132 4.25 -15.48 -0.88
CA SER A 132 3.88 -16.61 -1.74
C SER A 132 3.05 -16.18 -2.96
N SER A 133 2.56 -14.95 -2.98
CA SER A 133 1.72 -14.41 -4.07
C SER A 133 2.53 -13.70 -5.16
N PHE A 134 3.77 -13.31 -4.88
CA PHE A 134 4.61 -12.54 -5.79
C PHE A 134 6.04 -13.10 -5.82
N PRO A 135 6.72 -13.09 -6.99
CA PRO A 135 8.11 -13.53 -7.12
C PRO A 135 9.09 -12.44 -6.64
N LEU A 136 9.03 -12.12 -5.34
CA LEU A 136 9.82 -11.04 -4.74
C LEU A 136 11.31 -11.38 -4.67
N THR A 137 12.17 -10.39 -4.92
CA THR A 137 13.61 -10.46 -4.68
C THR A 137 13.98 -9.99 -3.27
N ASP A 138 13.20 -9.09 -2.69
CA ASP A 138 13.33 -8.62 -1.30
C ASP A 138 11.97 -8.52 -0.62
N PHE A 139 11.90 -8.94 0.63
CA PHE A 139 10.70 -8.85 1.46
C PHE A 139 11.06 -8.45 2.88
N LYS A 140 10.32 -7.49 3.42
CA LYS A 140 10.51 -7.02 4.80
C LYS A 140 9.17 -6.91 5.52
N LEU A 141 9.07 -7.54 6.67
CA LEU A 141 7.98 -7.34 7.62
C LEU A 141 8.51 -6.49 8.78
N VAL A 142 8.01 -5.27 8.90
CA VAL A 142 8.42 -4.29 9.89
C VAL A 142 7.35 -4.15 10.96
N LEU A 143 7.74 -4.35 12.21
CA LEU A 143 6.87 -4.14 13.36
C LEU A 143 7.06 -2.71 13.87
N ASP A 144 5.99 -1.91 13.87
CA ASP A 144 6.04 -0.50 14.26
C ASP A 144 4.85 -0.11 15.14
N SER A 145 5.08 0.02 16.44
CA SER A 145 4.04 0.43 17.42
C SER A 145 3.70 1.92 17.39
N ASN A 146 4.36 2.71 16.52
CA ASN A 146 4.09 4.14 16.34
C ASN A 146 3.16 4.42 15.14
N MET A 147 2.43 3.42 14.64
CA MET A 147 1.45 3.67 13.60
C MET A 147 0.31 4.59 14.11
N PRO A 148 -0.28 5.43 13.24
CA PRO A 148 -1.35 6.36 13.61
C PRO A 148 -2.52 5.65 14.30
N LEU A 149 -3.15 6.33 15.27
CA LEU A 149 -4.35 5.88 15.98
C LEU A 149 -5.58 5.87 15.07
#